data_AF-A0A955L8A2-F1
#
_entry.id   AF-A0A955L8A2-F1
#
_cell.length_a   1.000
_cell.length_b   1.000
_cell.length_c   1.000
_cell.angle_alpha   90.00
_cell.angle_beta   90.00
_cell.angle_gamma   90.00
#
_symmetry.space_group_name_H-M   'P 1'
#
loop_
_entity.id
_entity.type
_entity.pdbx_description
1 polymer ?
#
loop_
_entity_poly.entity_id
_entity_poly.type
_entity_poly.pdbx_seq_one_letter_code
_entity_poly.pdbx_strand_id
1 'polypeptide(L)'
;MKEHKTLLISGIFLLLFFVAIIGLSISNSKMEEETSLQTPSEGEQFIGNVNPPVEAPEIRGITNWINSDGETLQELEGKVVLIDFWTYSCINCIRTLPYLAEWHEKYEDDGLVIVGLHAPEFAFEKELSNVQNAVEDYEIKYPVGLDNDYATWRAYENRYWPAKYFIDREGNLRHTHFGEGKYSESELVIQELLKEGGEIDAQDLTVRTDGDQPPISSEQTHETYLGYARAEKFTNKSEALHDEIHSYTLSEEPEQDYWSLGGMWEQTDEKLISREDGAQLTLTFSAKEVYLVMSAATESPVKVEVDNNLATIQNLAGEDVNSDSVVLVLEPDLYRIIGSSEFLESRTLKLTIPSGVELNAFTFGS
;
A
#
# COMPACT_ATOMS: atom_id res chain seq x y z
N MET A 1 -63.02 -54.09 27.53
CA MET A 1 -62.29 -54.37 28.78
C MET A 1 -61.83 -53.02 29.32
N LYS A 2 -62.54 -52.40 30.29
CA LYS A 2 -62.24 -52.40 31.75
C LYS A 2 -60.73 -52.13 31.98
N GLU A 3 -60.29 -51.05 32.65
CA GLU A 3 -60.52 -50.64 34.05
C GLU A 3 -60.08 -49.16 34.25
N HIS A 4 -60.87 -48.29 34.88
CA HIS A 4 -60.92 -47.90 36.31
C HIS A 4 -59.73 -47.06 36.87
N LYS A 5 -60.08 -45.77 37.15
CA LYS A 5 -59.81 -44.95 38.36
C LYS A 5 -58.39 -44.88 38.95
N THR A 6 -57.93 -43.67 39.30
CA THR A 6 -57.88 -43.17 40.70
C THR A 6 -57.32 -41.73 40.79
N LEU A 7 -58.08 -40.85 41.44
CA LEU A 7 -57.71 -39.53 42.01
C LEU A 7 -56.89 -39.71 43.30
N LEU A 8 -55.89 -38.87 43.59
CA LEU A 8 -55.55 -38.37 44.95
C LEU A 8 -54.43 -37.28 44.81
N ILE A 9 -54.68 -35.98 45.01
CA ILE A 9 -54.75 -35.17 46.24
C ILE A 9 -53.43 -34.40 46.57
N SER A 10 -53.56 -33.07 46.56
CA SER A 10 -53.03 -32.04 47.49
C SER A 10 -51.53 -31.69 47.58
N GLY A 11 -51.28 -30.36 47.56
CA GLY A 11 -50.05 -29.69 48.04
C GLY A 11 -49.77 -28.39 47.27
N ILE A 12 -50.54 -27.31 47.47
CA ILE A 12 -50.17 -26.13 48.29
C ILE A 12 -48.80 -25.52 47.92
N PHE A 13 -48.79 -24.41 47.16
CA PHE A 13 -48.35 -23.09 47.65
C PHE A 13 -48.71 -22.00 46.63
N LEU A 14 -49.53 -21.06 47.08
CA LEU A 14 -49.96 -19.87 46.35
C LEU A 14 -49.09 -18.72 46.87
N LEU A 15 -48.26 -18.11 46.01
CA LEU A 15 -47.65 -16.80 46.31
C LEU A 15 -47.73 -15.90 45.06
N LEU A 16 -48.74 -15.04 45.11
CA LEU A 16 -48.92 -13.73 44.49
C LEU A 16 -47.83 -13.28 43.49
N PHE A 17 -48.16 -13.31 42.19
CA PHE A 17 -47.49 -12.52 41.16
C PHE A 17 -48.27 -11.22 40.92
N PHE A 18 -47.67 -10.11 41.33
CA PHE A 18 -48.01 -8.76 40.88
C PHE A 18 -46.68 -8.11 40.48
N VAL A 19 -46.37 -8.07 39.17
CA VAL A 19 -45.38 -7.13 38.64
C VAL A 19 -45.93 -6.55 37.34
N ALA A 20 -45.92 -5.23 37.31
CA ALA A 20 -46.55 -4.36 36.34
C ALA A 20 -45.93 -4.46 34.94
N ILE A 21 -46.80 -4.39 33.95
CA ILE A 21 -46.47 -4.10 32.56
C ILE A 21 -46.24 -2.59 32.46
N ILE A 22 -44.99 -2.17 32.25
CA ILE A 22 -44.66 -0.89 31.65
C ILE A 22 -43.65 -1.19 30.55
N GLY A 23 -44.11 -1.02 29.30
CA GLY A 23 -43.26 -1.11 28.13
C GLY A 23 -42.31 0.08 28.07
N LEU A 24 -41.08 -0.20 27.66
CA LEU A 24 -40.20 0.74 26.98
C LEU A 24 -39.38 -0.08 26.00
N SER A 25 -39.64 0.15 24.71
CA SER A 25 -38.90 -0.38 23.57
C SER A 25 -37.40 -0.20 23.80
N ILE A 26 -36.66 -1.31 23.80
CA ILE A 26 -35.22 -1.29 23.61
C ILE A 26 -35.00 -1.07 22.11
N SER A 27 -34.95 0.19 21.70
CA SER A 27 -34.39 0.58 20.40
C SER A 27 -32.88 0.41 20.49
N ASN A 28 -32.38 -0.62 19.80
CA ASN A 28 -30.97 -0.92 19.69
C ASN A 28 -30.36 0.03 18.63
N SER A 29 -30.13 1.29 18.98
CA SER A 29 -29.31 2.20 18.17
C SER A 29 -27.87 2.09 18.68
N LYS A 30 -27.07 1.27 18.00
CA LYS A 30 -25.61 1.44 17.97
C LYS A 30 -25.37 2.86 17.48
N MET A 31 -24.93 3.71 18.40
CA MET A 31 -24.45 5.04 18.13
C MET A 31 -23.07 4.85 17.48
N GLU A 32 -22.98 5.14 16.18
CA GLU A 32 -21.69 5.35 15.53
C GLU A 32 -21.04 6.55 16.24
N GLU A 33 -19.96 6.28 16.95
CA GLU A 33 -19.15 7.29 17.58
C GLU A 33 -18.33 7.96 16.47
N GLU A 34 -18.91 9.00 15.84
CA GLU A 34 -18.16 9.96 15.04
C GLU A 34 -17.05 10.51 15.94
N THR A 35 -15.84 9.97 15.78
CA THR A 35 -14.67 10.47 16.47
C THR A 35 -14.28 11.75 15.76
N SER A 36 -14.90 12.87 16.15
CA SER A 36 -14.38 14.20 15.79
C SER A 36 -13.01 14.32 16.45
N LEU A 37 -11.93 14.16 15.67
CA LEU A 37 -10.59 14.55 16.10
C LEU A 37 -10.65 16.07 16.35
N GLN A 38 -10.80 16.45 17.62
CA GLN A 38 -10.77 17.85 18.02
C GLN A 38 -9.35 18.37 17.86
N THR A 39 -9.21 19.54 17.26
CA THR A 39 -7.95 20.26 17.21
C THR A 39 -7.44 20.53 18.62
N PRO A 40 -6.14 20.32 18.89
CA PRO A 40 -5.64 20.46 20.26
C PRO A 40 -5.77 21.88 20.81
N SER A 41 -6.18 21.96 22.08
CA SER A 41 -6.28 23.25 22.80
C SER A 41 -4.92 23.71 23.32
N GLU A 42 -4.73 25.03 23.51
CA GLU A 42 -3.49 25.60 24.07
C GLU A 42 -3.07 24.89 25.38
N GLY A 43 -1.97 24.15 25.33
CA GLY A 43 -1.41 23.40 26.46
C GLY A 43 -1.40 21.88 26.31
N GLU A 44 -1.94 21.33 25.21
CA GLU A 44 -1.77 19.91 24.90
C GLU A 44 -0.37 19.59 24.38
N GLN A 45 0.11 18.40 24.77
CA GLN A 45 1.42 17.88 24.39
C GLN A 45 1.42 17.58 22.90
N PHE A 46 2.42 18.08 22.16
CA PHE A 46 2.65 17.81 20.74
C PHE A 46 2.40 16.32 20.40
N ILE A 47 1.59 16.04 19.38
CA ILE A 47 1.11 14.68 19.08
C ILE A 47 2.17 13.76 18.45
N GLY A 48 3.37 14.28 18.21
CA GLY A 48 4.45 13.50 17.62
C GLY A 48 4.93 12.32 18.48
N ASN A 49 5.44 11.29 17.79
CA ASN A 49 5.88 10.05 18.41
C ASN A 49 7.41 9.97 18.64
N VAL A 50 8.16 11.05 18.35
CA VAL A 50 9.59 11.17 18.66
C VAL A 50 9.78 12.11 19.85
N ASN A 51 9.98 11.52 21.03
CA ASN A 51 10.12 12.27 22.29
C ASN A 51 11.20 11.63 23.20
N PRO A 52 12.29 12.34 23.53
CA PRO A 52 12.59 13.71 23.11
C PRO A 52 12.85 13.83 21.59
N PRO A 53 12.67 15.01 20.98
CA PRO A 53 13.11 15.29 19.62
C PRO A 53 14.59 14.95 19.43
N VAL A 54 14.94 14.52 18.22
CA VAL A 54 16.32 14.19 17.84
C VAL A 54 16.70 14.92 16.57
N GLU A 55 17.96 15.35 16.42
CA GLU A 55 18.44 15.96 15.19
C GLU A 55 18.22 15.00 14.01
N ALA A 56 17.58 15.50 12.93
CA ALA A 56 17.28 14.69 11.76
C ALA A 56 18.58 14.36 10.99
N PRO A 57 18.79 13.11 10.52
CA PRO A 57 19.92 12.78 9.66
C PRO A 57 19.91 13.61 8.36
N GLU A 58 21.07 14.09 7.90
CA GLU A 58 21.15 14.86 6.65
C GLU A 58 20.78 14.03 5.40
N ILE A 59 20.19 14.69 4.40
CA ILE A 59 19.95 14.18 3.04
C ILE A 59 21.30 14.08 2.33
N ARG A 60 21.68 12.87 1.93
CA ARG A 60 23.03 12.59 1.40
C ARG A 60 23.03 11.49 0.36
N GLY A 61 23.98 11.59 -0.57
CA GLY A 61 24.18 10.55 -1.59
C GLY A 61 23.04 10.47 -2.62
N ILE A 62 22.28 11.55 -2.77
CA ILE A 62 21.27 11.69 -3.82
C ILE A 62 22.00 11.79 -5.17
N THR A 63 21.65 10.91 -6.11
CA THR A 63 22.32 10.83 -7.42
C THR A 63 21.80 11.87 -8.40
N ASN A 64 20.51 12.19 -8.31
CA ASN A 64 19.81 13.11 -9.20
C ASN A 64 18.65 13.78 -8.45
N TRP A 65 18.30 14.99 -8.89
CA TRP A 65 17.14 15.73 -8.40
C TRP A 65 16.18 16.02 -9.55
N ILE A 66 14.89 16.01 -9.24
CA ILE A 66 13.77 16.43 -10.09
C ILE A 66 13.00 17.49 -9.30
N ASN A 67 12.51 18.53 -9.99
CA ASN A 67 11.85 19.71 -9.39
C ASN A 67 12.71 20.53 -8.41
N SER A 68 14.01 20.25 -8.30
CA SER A 68 14.98 21.01 -7.51
C SER A 68 16.40 20.83 -8.08
N ASP A 69 17.31 21.75 -7.76
CA ASP A 69 18.75 21.63 -8.04
C ASP A 69 19.51 20.93 -6.89
N GLY A 70 18.81 20.62 -5.79
CA GLY A 70 19.32 19.92 -4.62
C GLY A 70 18.77 20.49 -3.31
N GLU A 71 18.36 19.62 -2.39
CA GLU A 71 17.95 20.01 -1.04
C GLU A 71 18.90 19.42 0.01
N THR A 72 19.21 20.24 1.02
CA THR A 72 19.84 19.80 2.28
C THR A 72 18.98 20.28 3.44
N LEU A 73 18.95 19.52 4.54
CA LEU A 73 18.25 19.95 5.75
C LEU A 73 18.83 21.26 6.29
N GLN A 74 20.13 21.49 6.12
CA GLN A 74 20.75 22.76 6.46
C GLN A 74 20.16 23.95 5.69
N GLU A 75 19.91 23.82 4.39
CA GLU A 75 19.30 24.88 3.58
C GLU A 75 17.81 25.07 3.89
N LEU A 76 17.16 24.04 4.43
CA LEU A 76 15.77 24.04 4.85
C LEU A 76 15.57 24.47 6.32
N GLU A 77 16.61 24.89 7.02
CA GLU A 77 16.49 25.43 8.39
C GLU A 77 15.47 26.59 8.43
N GLY A 78 14.57 26.57 9.43
CA GLY A 78 13.45 27.51 9.51
C GLY A 78 12.18 27.08 8.79
N LYS A 79 12.19 25.96 8.05
CA LYS A 79 11.00 25.34 7.42
C LYS A 79 10.56 24.10 8.17
N VAL A 80 9.28 23.75 8.04
CA VAL A 80 8.81 22.41 8.43
C VAL A 80 9.09 21.49 7.25
N VAL A 81 9.79 20.39 7.47
CA VAL A 81 10.19 19.47 6.40
C VAL A 81 9.48 18.13 6.57
N LEU A 82 8.84 17.65 5.51
CA LEU A 82 8.32 16.29 5.40
C LEU A 82 9.18 15.51 4.41
N ILE A 83 9.96 14.55 4.90
CA ILE A 83 10.62 13.58 4.03
C ILE A 83 9.67 12.42 3.79
N ASP A 84 9.39 12.12 2.53
CA ASP A 84 8.61 10.96 2.10
C ASP A 84 9.50 10.00 1.30
N PHE A 85 9.79 8.83 1.86
CA PHE A 85 10.44 7.75 1.13
C PHE A 85 9.40 6.99 0.32
N TRP A 86 9.64 6.90 -0.97
CA TRP A 86 8.73 6.27 -1.93
C TRP A 86 9.51 5.56 -3.05
N THR A 87 8.80 4.74 -3.82
CA THR A 87 9.26 4.22 -5.11
C THR A 87 8.06 4.15 -6.04
N TYR A 88 8.25 4.40 -7.33
CA TYR A 88 7.12 4.67 -8.22
C TYR A 88 6.28 3.43 -8.54
N SER A 89 6.84 2.22 -8.51
CA SER A 89 6.07 0.99 -8.75
C SER A 89 5.39 0.41 -7.49
N CYS A 90 5.45 1.12 -6.36
CA CYS A 90 4.82 0.69 -5.10
C CYS A 90 3.38 1.24 -4.99
N ILE A 91 2.38 0.35 -5.03
CA ILE A 91 0.97 0.76 -4.95
C ILE A 91 0.63 1.53 -3.66
N ASN A 92 1.24 1.16 -2.54
CA ASN A 92 1.03 1.83 -1.25
C ASN A 92 1.55 3.29 -1.30
N CYS A 93 2.68 3.51 -2.00
CA CYS A 93 3.20 4.85 -2.26
C CYS A 93 2.26 5.64 -3.15
N ILE A 94 1.84 5.07 -4.28
CA ILE A 94 0.94 5.71 -5.25
C ILE A 94 -0.36 6.19 -4.57
N ARG A 95 -0.98 5.34 -3.72
CA ARG A 95 -2.20 5.70 -2.97
C ARG A 95 -1.99 6.83 -1.96
N THR A 96 -0.75 7.11 -1.55
CA THR A 96 -0.41 8.21 -0.65
C THR A 96 -0.21 9.54 -1.39
N LEU A 97 0.19 9.52 -2.66
CA LEU A 97 0.54 10.72 -3.43
C LEU A 97 -0.55 11.81 -3.44
N PRO A 98 -1.86 11.50 -3.54
CA PRO A 98 -2.90 12.54 -3.50
C PRO A 98 -2.90 13.37 -2.21
N TYR A 99 -2.57 12.77 -1.07
CA TYR A 99 -2.49 13.48 0.22
C TYR A 99 -1.26 14.37 0.28
N LEU A 100 -0.12 13.90 -0.24
CA LEU A 100 1.10 14.71 -0.34
C LEU A 100 0.92 15.91 -1.27
N ALA A 101 0.23 15.72 -2.40
CA ALA A 101 -0.09 16.80 -3.33
C ALA A 101 -1.00 17.85 -2.67
N GLU A 102 -2.02 17.40 -1.93
CA GLU A 102 -2.91 18.29 -1.17
C GLU A 102 -2.16 19.07 -0.09
N TRP A 103 -1.32 18.41 0.71
CA TRP A 103 -0.54 19.09 1.76
C TRP A 103 0.48 20.06 1.17
N HIS A 104 1.11 19.71 0.05
CA HIS A 104 2.02 20.61 -0.64
C HIS A 104 1.30 21.88 -1.09
N GLU A 105 0.19 21.76 -1.81
CA GLU A 105 -0.60 22.93 -2.27
C GLU A 105 -1.14 23.76 -1.10
N LYS A 106 -1.55 23.09 -0.01
CA LYS A 106 -2.18 23.76 1.13
C LYS A 106 -1.19 24.51 2.02
N TYR A 107 0.03 24.00 2.19
CA TYR A 107 0.96 24.46 3.23
C TYR A 107 2.31 24.96 2.71
N GLU A 108 2.59 24.92 1.41
CA GLU A 108 3.87 25.41 0.87
C GLU A 108 4.15 26.87 1.21
N ASP A 109 3.13 27.73 1.11
CA ASP A 109 3.21 29.16 1.40
C ASP A 109 3.38 29.44 2.92
N ASP A 110 2.91 28.52 3.77
CA ASP A 110 3.05 28.59 5.23
C ASP A 110 4.40 28.01 5.72
N GLY A 111 5.23 27.51 4.80
CA GLY A 111 6.59 27.05 5.09
C GLY A 111 6.73 25.54 5.28
N LEU A 112 5.81 24.72 4.78
CA LEU A 112 6.04 23.29 4.58
C LEU A 112 6.90 23.07 3.32
N VAL A 113 7.90 22.21 3.44
CA VAL A 113 8.64 21.65 2.31
C VAL A 113 8.53 20.14 2.35
N ILE A 114 7.96 19.54 1.30
CA ILE A 114 7.96 18.10 1.11
C ILE A 114 9.19 17.74 0.27
N VAL A 115 9.95 16.72 0.69
CA VAL A 115 11.06 16.16 -0.08
C VAL A 115 10.79 14.69 -0.32
N GLY A 116 10.45 14.34 -1.55
CA GLY A 116 10.21 12.96 -1.97
C GLY A 116 11.54 12.25 -2.24
N LEU A 117 11.99 11.40 -1.32
CA LEU A 117 13.18 10.59 -1.52
C LEU A 117 12.82 9.28 -2.21
N HIS A 118 13.04 9.23 -3.52
CA HIS A 118 12.83 8.04 -4.32
C HIS A 118 13.96 7.04 -4.04
N ALA A 119 13.66 6.02 -3.22
CA ALA A 119 14.57 4.92 -2.93
C ALA A 119 14.07 3.69 -3.71
N PRO A 120 14.81 3.22 -4.73
CA PRO A 120 14.32 2.20 -5.65
C PRO A 120 14.13 0.86 -4.93
N GLU A 121 13.11 0.10 -5.29
CA GLU A 121 12.91 -1.29 -4.86
C GLU A 121 13.49 -2.30 -5.88
N PHE A 122 13.51 -1.92 -7.16
CA PHE A 122 14.02 -2.70 -8.27
C PHE A 122 15.04 -1.93 -9.11
N ALA A 123 15.91 -2.65 -9.82
CA ALA A 123 16.97 -2.03 -10.63
C ALA A 123 16.45 -1.01 -11.66
N PHE A 124 15.30 -1.24 -12.28
CA PHE A 124 14.74 -0.33 -13.29
C PHE A 124 14.29 1.01 -12.71
N GLU A 125 14.04 1.08 -11.40
CA GLU A 125 13.63 2.31 -10.71
C GLU A 125 14.82 3.23 -10.41
N LYS A 126 16.06 2.79 -10.69
CA LYS A 126 17.26 3.64 -10.62
C LYS A 126 17.40 4.58 -11.81
N GLU A 127 16.73 4.26 -12.91
CA GLU A 127 16.84 5.00 -14.16
C GLU A 127 16.10 6.34 -14.05
N LEU A 128 16.85 7.45 -14.18
CA LEU A 128 16.30 8.80 -14.01
C LEU A 128 15.08 9.06 -14.89
N SER A 129 15.09 8.59 -16.14
CA SER A 129 13.97 8.81 -17.07
C SER A 129 12.68 8.15 -16.59
N ASN A 130 12.76 6.98 -15.95
CA ASN A 130 11.58 6.28 -15.46
C ASN A 130 10.96 7.04 -14.27
N VAL A 131 11.81 7.50 -13.35
CA VAL A 131 11.36 8.32 -12.20
C VAL A 131 10.81 9.67 -12.68
N GLN A 132 11.41 10.27 -13.72
CA GLN A 132 10.90 11.50 -14.34
C GLN A 132 9.51 11.31 -14.93
N ASN A 133 9.29 10.25 -15.70
CA ASN A 133 7.96 9.93 -16.25
C ASN A 133 6.95 9.77 -15.12
N ALA A 134 7.26 8.99 -14.08
CA ALA A 134 6.36 8.82 -12.94
C ALA A 134 6.07 10.14 -12.19
N VAL A 135 7.07 11.01 -12.01
CA VAL A 135 6.88 12.35 -11.42
C VAL A 135 5.93 13.19 -12.27
N GLU A 136 6.03 13.12 -13.60
CA GLU A 136 5.12 13.80 -14.52
C GLU A 136 3.70 13.20 -14.48
N ASP A 137 3.58 11.88 -14.56
CA ASP A 137 2.30 11.15 -14.60
C ASP A 137 1.49 11.32 -13.31
N TYR A 138 2.16 11.34 -12.15
CA TYR A 138 1.52 11.58 -10.85
C TYR A 138 1.46 13.07 -10.47
N GLU A 139 1.86 13.97 -11.37
CA GLU A 139 1.84 15.42 -11.17
C GLU A 139 2.55 15.88 -9.88
N ILE A 140 3.66 15.23 -9.53
CA ILE A 140 4.44 15.55 -8.33
C ILE A 140 5.19 16.87 -8.56
N LYS A 141 4.90 17.88 -7.74
CA LYS A 141 5.46 19.24 -7.87
C LYS A 141 6.58 19.57 -6.89
N TYR A 142 6.62 18.87 -5.75
CA TYR A 142 7.65 19.05 -4.74
C TYR A 142 8.99 18.43 -5.17
N PRO A 143 10.13 18.82 -4.55
CA PRO A 143 11.44 18.24 -4.81
C PRO A 143 11.47 16.71 -4.68
N VAL A 144 12.07 16.04 -5.66
CA VAL A 144 12.29 14.59 -5.64
C VAL A 144 13.77 14.29 -5.80
N GLY A 145 14.35 13.56 -4.83
CA GLY A 145 15.75 13.12 -4.85
C GLY A 145 15.85 11.61 -5.06
N LEU A 146 16.66 11.17 -6.01
CA LEU A 146 16.92 9.75 -6.26
C LEU A 146 18.01 9.23 -5.30
N ASP A 147 17.62 8.42 -4.31
CA ASP A 147 18.52 7.76 -3.36
C ASP A 147 18.94 6.37 -3.85
N ASN A 148 19.49 6.29 -5.06
CA ASN A 148 19.80 5.04 -5.77
C ASN A 148 20.76 4.10 -5.04
N ASP A 149 21.57 4.65 -4.13
CA ASP A 149 22.52 3.91 -3.30
C ASP A 149 22.04 3.71 -1.85
N TYR A 150 20.80 4.09 -1.53
CA TYR A 150 20.17 4.05 -0.20
C TYR A 150 21.00 4.76 0.89
N ALA A 151 21.70 5.83 0.52
CA ALA A 151 22.57 6.56 1.43
C ALA A 151 21.75 7.33 2.48
N THR A 152 20.66 7.97 2.06
CA THR A 152 19.74 8.67 2.98
C THR A 152 18.81 7.69 3.67
N TRP A 153 18.25 6.72 2.95
CA TRP A 153 17.44 5.62 3.49
C TRP A 153 18.12 4.94 4.69
N ARG A 154 19.41 4.58 4.55
CA ARG A 154 20.17 3.99 5.66
C ARG A 154 20.50 4.99 6.77
N ALA A 155 20.64 6.28 6.46
CA ALA A 155 20.86 7.31 7.47
C ALA A 155 19.65 7.46 8.40
N TYR A 156 18.45 7.32 7.84
CA TYR A 156 17.17 7.34 8.55
C TYR A 156 16.77 5.99 9.17
N GLU A 157 17.63 4.97 9.02
CA GLU A 157 17.36 3.59 9.43
C GLU A 157 16.01 3.04 8.88
N ASN A 158 15.58 3.54 7.72
CA ASN A 158 14.28 3.20 7.15
C ASN A 158 14.23 1.73 6.67
N ARG A 159 13.01 1.18 6.64
CA ARG A 159 12.74 -0.21 6.23
C ARG A 159 11.45 -0.39 5.43
N TYR A 160 10.73 0.69 5.13
CA TYR A 160 9.37 0.62 4.58
C TYR A 160 9.14 1.62 3.45
N TRP A 161 8.28 1.22 2.52
CA TRP A 161 7.65 2.08 1.53
C TRP A 161 6.12 2.08 1.72
N PRO A 162 5.45 3.24 1.76
CA PRO A 162 6.04 4.57 1.99
C PRO A 162 6.51 4.73 3.45
N ALA A 163 7.35 5.74 3.70
CA ALA A 163 7.73 6.15 5.07
C ALA A 163 7.91 7.66 5.15
N LYS A 164 7.37 8.26 6.21
CA LYS A 164 7.31 9.71 6.41
C LYS A 164 8.04 10.13 7.67
N TYR A 165 8.81 11.21 7.57
CA TYR A 165 9.58 11.79 8.67
C TYR A 165 9.30 13.28 8.73
N PHE A 166 8.77 13.74 9.86
CA PHE A 166 8.31 15.12 10.07
C PHE A 166 9.32 15.86 10.93
N ILE A 167 9.91 16.90 10.37
CA ILE A 167 11.04 17.64 10.91
C ILE A 167 10.60 19.08 11.17
N ASP A 168 10.93 19.60 12.36
CA ASP A 168 10.62 20.99 12.72
C ASP A 168 11.62 21.99 12.15
N ARG A 169 11.35 23.28 12.40
CA ARG A 169 12.16 24.41 11.94
C ARG A 169 13.58 24.45 12.49
N GLU A 170 13.84 23.73 13.59
CA GLU A 170 15.16 23.62 14.19
C GLU A 170 15.94 22.41 13.64
N GLY A 171 15.38 21.68 12.66
CA GLY A 171 16.00 20.50 12.06
C GLY A 171 15.86 19.24 12.91
N ASN A 172 14.95 19.22 13.89
CA ASN A 172 14.72 18.04 14.72
C ASN A 172 13.60 17.17 14.13
N LEU A 173 13.80 15.86 14.11
CA LEU A 173 12.77 14.87 13.85
C LEU A 173 11.78 14.82 15.02
N ARG A 174 10.49 14.93 14.70
CA ARG A 174 9.39 15.09 15.66
C ARG A 174 8.33 14.00 15.55
N HIS A 175 8.12 13.44 14.37
CA HIS A 175 7.22 12.32 14.16
C HIS A 175 7.72 11.43 13.01
N THR A 176 7.37 10.15 13.05
CA THR A 176 7.57 9.19 11.95
C THR A 176 6.31 8.39 11.68
N HIS A 177 6.00 8.13 10.42
CA HIS A 177 4.92 7.24 10.02
C HIS A 177 5.42 6.23 8.98
N PHE A 178 5.17 4.94 9.20
CA PHE A 178 5.61 3.85 8.31
C PHE A 178 4.42 3.12 7.72
N GLY A 179 4.44 2.92 6.41
CA GLY A 179 3.34 2.32 5.66
C GLY A 179 2.33 3.35 5.16
N GLU A 180 1.25 2.84 4.59
CA GLU A 180 0.11 3.60 4.09
C GLU A 180 -0.85 3.97 5.24
N GLY A 181 -1.52 5.13 5.14
CA GLY A 181 -2.57 5.55 6.06
C GLY A 181 -2.17 6.63 7.06
N LYS A 182 -3.01 6.81 8.09
CA LYS A 182 -2.86 7.82 9.14
C LYS A 182 -2.56 9.22 8.56
N TYR A 183 -3.24 9.54 7.47
CA TYR A 183 -3.14 10.82 6.78
C TYR A 183 -3.64 11.96 7.66
N SER A 184 -4.72 11.74 8.41
CA SER A 184 -5.27 12.75 9.31
C SER A 184 -4.30 13.08 10.45
N GLU A 185 -3.69 12.06 11.06
CA GLU A 185 -2.65 12.20 12.07
C GLU A 185 -1.42 12.91 11.51
N SER A 186 -0.99 12.54 10.30
CA SER A 186 0.13 13.15 9.59
C SER A 186 -0.11 14.65 9.31
N GLU A 187 -1.30 15.01 8.84
CA GLU A 187 -1.67 16.40 8.57
C GLU A 187 -1.74 17.22 9.87
N LEU A 188 -2.29 16.64 10.95
CA LEU A 188 -2.30 17.31 12.27
C LEU A 188 -0.88 17.59 12.78
N VAL A 189 0.06 16.67 12.57
CA VAL A 189 1.49 16.90 12.91
C VAL A 189 2.04 18.08 12.09
N ILE A 190 1.81 18.11 10.78
CA ILE A 190 2.23 19.23 9.91
C ILE A 190 1.69 20.55 10.46
N GLN A 191 0.38 20.61 10.72
CA GLN A 191 -0.28 21.81 11.23
C GLN A 191 0.27 22.26 12.60
N GLU A 192 0.53 21.34 13.53
CA GLU A 192 1.15 21.67 14.82
C GLU A 192 2.55 22.24 14.66
N LEU A 193 3.39 21.59 13.84
CA LEU A 193 4.74 22.07 13.57
C LEU A 193 4.70 23.46 12.92
N LEU A 194 3.78 23.71 11.99
CA LEU A 194 3.66 25.01 11.33
C LEU A 194 3.19 26.10 12.32
N LYS A 195 2.26 25.79 13.24
CA LYS A 195 1.84 26.69 14.33
C LYS A 195 2.94 27.04 15.32
N GLU A 196 3.86 26.12 15.64
CA GLU A 196 5.00 26.41 16.53
C GLU A 196 5.82 27.62 16.01
N GLY A 197 5.82 27.86 14.69
CA GLY A 197 6.43 29.03 14.04
C GLY A 197 5.52 30.25 13.86
N GLY A 198 4.23 30.15 14.17
CA GLY A 198 3.25 31.24 14.04
C GLY A 198 2.67 31.44 12.63
N GLU A 199 2.79 30.45 11.74
CA GLU A 199 2.44 30.60 10.31
C GLU A 199 0.96 30.30 10.00
N ILE A 200 0.29 29.46 10.81
CA ILE A 200 -1.14 29.13 10.59
C ILE A 200 -1.99 29.49 11.80
N ASP A 201 -3.17 30.06 11.56
CA ASP A 201 -4.18 30.32 12.61
C ASP A 201 -5.07 29.08 12.83
N ALA A 202 -5.61 28.93 14.04
CA ALA A 202 -6.33 27.72 14.45
C ALA A 202 -7.66 27.50 13.70
N GLN A 203 -8.10 28.45 12.89
CA GLN A 203 -9.34 28.37 12.11
C GLN A 203 -9.16 27.69 10.74
N ASP A 204 -7.92 27.51 10.27
CA ASP A 204 -7.62 26.93 8.94
C ASP A 204 -7.32 25.42 8.98
N LEU A 205 -7.61 24.77 10.12
CA LEU A 205 -7.24 23.39 10.45
C LEU A 205 -8.27 22.34 10.04
N THR A 206 -8.78 22.41 8.82
CA THR A 206 -9.54 21.26 8.30
C THR A 206 -8.54 20.15 7.96
N VAL A 207 -8.92 18.90 8.21
CA VAL A 207 -8.10 17.73 7.89
C VAL A 207 -8.94 16.78 7.07
N ARG A 208 -8.34 16.22 6.03
CA ARG A 208 -8.98 15.19 5.22
C ARG A 208 -8.99 13.85 5.98
N THR A 209 -10.15 13.18 6.04
CA THR A 209 -10.32 11.94 6.82
C THR A 209 -10.70 10.72 6.00
N ASP A 210 -11.03 10.88 4.71
CA ASP A 210 -11.22 9.74 3.82
C ASP A 210 -9.88 9.03 3.56
N GLY A 211 -9.93 7.69 3.48
CA GLY A 211 -8.75 6.83 3.26
C GLY A 211 -7.77 6.76 4.43
N ASP A 212 -8.09 7.36 5.58
CA ASP A 212 -7.17 7.47 6.73
C ASP A 212 -6.76 6.12 7.34
N GLN A 213 -7.63 5.11 7.20
CA GLN A 213 -7.26 3.71 7.44
C GLN A 213 -7.27 3.00 6.10
N PRO A 214 -6.11 2.51 5.60
CA PRO A 214 -6.11 1.70 4.40
C PRO A 214 -6.95 0.45 4.70
N PRO A 215 -7.78 -0.02 3.77
CA PRO A 215 -8.70 -1.12 4.02
C PRO A 215 -8.00 -2.48 4.14
N ILE A 216 -6.77 -2.57 4.65
CA ILE A 216 -5.96 -3.79 4.70
C ILE A 216 -6.69 -4.86 5.52
N SER A 217 -7.21 -5.87 4.83
CA SER A 217 -7.71 -7.08 5.46
C SER A 217 -6.53 -7.87 6.01
N SER A 218 -6.64 -8.42 7.22
CA SER A 218 -5.62 -9.35 7.76
C SER A 218 -5.49 -10.63 6.93
N GLU A 219 -6.45 -10.90 6.06
CA GLU A 219 -6.48 -12.04 5.14
C GLU A 219 -5.92 -11.69 3.76
N GLN A 220 -5.50 -10.44 3.53
CA GLN A 220 -4.91 -10.00 2.28
C GLN A 220 -3.57 -10.71 2.05
N THR A 221 -3.36 -11.19 0.82
CA THR A 221 -2.06 -11.71 0.40
C THR A 221 -1.01 -10.61 0.51
N HIS A 222 0.13 -10.94 1.13
CA HIS A 222 1.26 -10.02 1.22
C HIS A 222 1.95 -9.87 -0.14
N GLU A 223 2.73 -8.80 -0.30
CA GLU A 223 3.58 -8.62 -1.46
C GLU A 223 4.39 -9.89 -1.78
N THR A 224 4.29 -10.33 -3.04
CA THR A 224 4.82 -11.60 -3.50
C THR A 224 5.95 -11.33 -4.48
N TYR A 225 7.18 -11.31 -3.97
CA TYR A 225 8.39 -11.17 -4.78
C TYR A 225 8.67 -12.43 -5.60
N LEU A 226 9.07 -12.24 -6.84
CA LEU A 226 9.29 -13.33 -7.80
C LEU A 226 10.79 -13.65 -7.99
N GLY A 227 11.69 -12.71 -7.69
CA GLY A 227 13.14 -12.94 -7.66
C GLY A 227 13.60 -13.76 -6.45
N TYR A 228 14.61 -14.62 -6.64
CA TYR A 228 14.99 -15.62 -5.64
C TYR A 228 15.51 -15.02 -4.32
N ALA A 229 15.94 -13.76 -4.29
CA ALA A 229 16.49 -13.14 -3.09
C ALA A 229 15.41 -12.86 -2.02
N ARG A 230 14.16 -12.63 -2.47
CA ARG A 230 13.00 -12.32 -1.62
C ARG A 230 11.82 -13.26 -1.83
N ALA A 231 11.89 -14.16 -2.81
CA ALA A 231 10.81 -15.09 -3.12
C ALA A 231 10.46 -15.99 -1.93
N GLU A 232 9.18 -15.94 -1.56
CA GLU A 232 8.55 -16.87 -0.63
C GLU A 232 7.40 -17.58 -1.34
N LYS A 233 6.87 -18.65 -0.71
CA LYS A 233 5.67 -19.36 -1.17
C LYS A 233 5.73 -19.84 -2.64
N PHE A 234 6.94 -20.15 -3.12
CA PHE A 234 7.15 -20.69 -4.46
C PHE A 234 6.93 -22.21 -4.51
N THR A 235 5.92 -22.66 -5.25
CA THR A 235 5.55 -24.08 -5.37
C THR A 235 6.67 -24.92 -6.00
N ASN A 236 7.33 -24.42 -7.05
CA ASN A 236 8.37 -25.17 -7.78
C ASN A 236 9.75 -25.11 -7.11
N LYS A 237 9.85 -24.83 -5.80
CA LYS A 237 11.13 -24.63 -5.10
C LYS A 237 12.12 -25.79 -5.25
N SER A 238 11.64 -27.03 -5.41
CA SER A 238 12.51 -28.20 -5.64
C SER A 238 13.12 -28.28 -7.04
N GLU A 239 12.56 -27.55 -8.01
CA GLU A 239 13.02 -27.45 -9.40
C GLU A 239 13.89 -26.20 -9.63
N ALA A 240 13.84 -25.23 -8.70
CA ALA A 240 14.43 -23.92 -8.90
C ALA A 240 15.96 -23.97 -9.12
N LEU A 241 16.38 -23.44 -10.26
CA LEU A 241 17.76 -23.10 -10.57
C LEU A 241 17.84 -21.58 -10.70
N HIS A 242 18.71 -20.97 -9.91
CA HIS A 242 18.92 -19.53 -9.91
C HIS A 242 19.90 -19.13 -11.02
N ASP A 243 19.63 -18.02 -11.70
CA ASP A 243 20.44 -17.47 -12.81
C ASP A 243 20.66 -18.45 -13.98
N GLU A 244 19.76 -19.42 -14.12
CA GLU A 244 19.78 -20.42 -15.20
C GLU A 244 18.40 -20.51 -15.85
N ILE A 245 18.38 -20.74 -17.16
CA ILE A 245 17.14 -21.03 -17.87
C ILE A 245 16.70 -22.45 -17.52
N HIS A 246 15.52 -22.59 -16.93
CA HIS A 246 14.95 -23.85 -16.48
C HIS A 246 13.50 -24.03 -16.93
N SER A 247 13.10 -25.28 -17.15
CA SER A 247 11.71 -25.63 -17.48
C SER A 247 10.99 -26.05 -16.20
N TYR A 248 9.90 -25.35 -15.87
CA TYR A 248 9.11 -25.61 -14.68
C TYR A 248 7.81 -26.34 -15.02
N THR A 249 7.36 -27.21 -14.12
CA THR A 249 6.06 -27.89 -14.25
C THR A 249 4.98 -27.09 -13.55
N LEU A 250 3.98 -26.60 -14.30
CA LEU A 250 2.93 -25.77 -13.72
C LEU A 250 2.07 -26.56 -12.72
N SER A 251 1.88 -25.98 -11.53
CA SER A 251 0.75 -26.29 -10.66
C SER A 251 -0.39 -25.33 -10.98
N GLU A 252 -1.48 -25.83 -11.56
CA GLU A 252 -2.61 -24.99 -11.99
C GLU A 252 -3.34 -24.31 -10.81
N GLU A 253 -3.36 -24.96 -9.63
CA GLU A 253 -4.04 -24.46 -8.44
C GLU A 253 -3.10 -24.58 -7.22
N PRO A 254 -2.13 -23.67 -7.04
CA PRO A 254 -1.27 -23.65 -5.86
C PRO A 254 -2.06 -23.31 -4.59
N GLU A 255 -1.50 -23.63 -3.41
CA GLU A 255 -2.08 -23.27 -2.11
C GLU A 255 -2.25 -21.74 -1.95
N GLN A 256 -3.07 -21.30 -0.99
CA GLN A 256 -3.22 -19.87 -0.66
C GLN A 256 -1.86 -19.17 -0.47
N ASP A 257 -1.70 -18.02 -1.12
CA ASP A 257 -0.49 -17.19 -1.18
C ASP A 257 0.70 -17.85 -1.92
N TYR A 258 0.53 -19.05 -2.49
CA TYR A 258 1.55 -19.71 -3.29
C TYR A 258 1.39 -19.39 -4.78
N TRP A 259 2.52 -19.43 -5.45
CA TRP A 259 2.62 -19.26 -6.89
C TRP A 259 3.42 -20.40 -7.54
N SER A 260 3.23 -20.62 -8.84
CA SER A 260 3.87 -21.68 -9.61
C SER A 260 4.17 -21.25 -11.03
N LEU A 261 5.20 -21.84 -11.63
CA LEU A 261 5.64 -21.58 -12.99
C LEU A 261 5.42 -22.79 -13.89
N GLY A 262 5.10 -22.51 -15.15
CA GLY A 262 5.06 -23.47 -16.25
C GLY A 262 5.87 -22.99 -17.44
N GLY A 263 6.59 -23.89 -18.10
CA GLY A 263 7.41 -23.55 -19.27
C GLY A 263 8.80 -23.04 -18.90
N MET A 264 9.49 -22.41 -19.86
CA MET A 264 10.87 -21.96 -19.69
C MET A 264 10.98 -20.58 -19.04
N TRP A 265 11.70 -20.50 -17.93
CA TRP A 265 11.94 -19.28 -17.16
C TRP A 265 13.40 -19.15 -16.75
N GLU A 266 13.84 -17.92 -16.52
CA GLU A 266 15.06 -17.61 -15.78
C GLU A 266 14.67 -16.82 -14.53
N GLN A 267 15.09 -17.28 -13.35
CA GLN A 267 14.86 -16.59 -12.09
C GLN A 267 16.17 -15.95 -11.62
N THR A 268 16.18 -14.62 -11.57
CA THR A 268 17.29 -13.81 -11.03
C THR A 268 17.01 -13.44 -9.57
N ASP A 269 17.91 -12.68 -8.94
CA ASP A 269 17.73 -12.22 -7.56
C ASP A 269 16.49 -11.33 -7.39
N GLU A 270 16.19 -10.46 -8.35
CA GLU A 270 15.09 -9.48 -8.28
C GLU A 270 13.83 -9.87 -9.07
N LYS A 271 13.94 -10.68 -10.12
CA LYS A 271 12.84 -10.90 -11.08
C LYS A 271 12.83 -12.28 -11.76
N LEU A 272 11.70 -12.61 -12.37
CA LEU A 272 11.53 -13.69 -13.34
C LEU A 272 11.60 -13.14 -14.76
N ILE A 273 12.16 -13.93 -15.69
CA ILE A 273 12.19 -13.60 -17.12
C ILE A 273 11.64 -14.79 -17.90
N SER A 274 10.60 -14.57 -18.72
CA SER A 274 10.05 -15.60 -19.58
C SER A 274 11.03 -15.90 -20.73
N ARG A 275 11.26 -17.20 -21.00
CA ARG A 275 12.21 -17.68 -22.01
C ARG A 275 11.56 -18.53 -23.10
N GLU A 276 10.22 -18.55 -23.13
CA GLU A 276 9.40 -19.26 -24.11
C GLU A 276 8.08 -18.50 -24.32
N ASP A 277 7.55 -18.55 -25.55
CA ASP A 277 6.23 -18.03 -25.85
C ASP A 277 5.14 -18.92 -25.23
N GLY A 278 4.31 -18.32 -24.39
CA GLY A 278 3.27 -19.06 -23.66
C GLY A 278 3.76 -19.65 -22.33
N ALA A 279 4.88 -19.14 -21.79
CA ALA A 279 5.28 -19.42 -20.42
C ALA A 279 4.15 -19.01 -19.45
N GLN A 280 3.97 -19.75 -18.36
CA GLN A 280 2.81 -19.63 -17.48
C GLN A 280 3.21 -19.32 -16.06
N LEU A 281 2.38 -18.53 -15.39
CA LEU A 281 2.45 -18.30 -13.95
C LEU A 281 1.05 -18.43 -13.36
N THR A 282 0.92 -19.14 -12.24
CA THR A 282 -0.29 -19.15 -11.42
C THR A 282 0.02 -18.60 -10.02
N LEU A 283 -0.95 -17.89 -9.44
CA LEU A 283 -0.88 -17.37 -8.08
C LEU A 283 -2.27 -17.52 -7.45
N THR A 284 -2.35 -18.16 -6.28
CA THR A 284 -3.58 -18.15 -5.47
C THR A 284 -3.48 -17.04 -4.42
N PHE A 285 -4.41 -16.10 -4.44
CA PHE A 285 -4.37 -14.88 -3.63
C PHE A 285 -5.71 -14.58 -2.93
N SER A 286 -5.66 -13.66 -1.97
CA SER A 286 -6.83 -13.02 -1.35
C SER A 286 -6.68 -11.50 -1.39
N ALA A 287 -7.54 -10.80 -2.12
CA ALA A 287 -7.50 -9.34 -2.31
C ALA A 287 -8.75 -8.82 -3.03
N LYS A 288 -8.99 -7.50 -3.01
CA LYS A 288 -9.89 -6.83 -3.97
C LYS A 288 -9.18 -6.48 -5.27
N GLU A 289 -7.91 -6.12 -5.17
CA GLU A 289 -7.11 -5.63 -6.29
C GLU A 289 -5.80 -6.40 -6.37
N VAL A 290 -5.37 -6.71 -7.58
CA VAL A 290 -4.09 -7.36 -7.84
C VAL A 290 -3.33 -6.52 -8.85
N TYR A 291 -2.10 -6.19 -8.49
CA TYR A 291 -1.17 -5.46 -9.33
C TYR A 291 0.06 -6.34 -9.59
N LEU A 292 0.70 -6.14 -10.73
CA LEU A 292 1.90 -6.86 -11.10
C LEU A 292 2.91 -5.89 -11.70
N VAL A 293 4.10 -5.85 -11.09
CA VAL A 293 5.24 -5.08 -11.58
C VAL A 293 5.87 -5.84 -12.74
N MET A 294 5.79 -5.26 -13.94
CA MET A 294 6.27 -5.89 -15.17
C MET A 294 7.15 -4.94 -15.97
N SER A 295 8.04 -5.53 -16.77
CA SER A 295 8.67 -4.85 -17.88
C SER A 295 8.83 -5.80 -19.06
N ALA A 296 9.24 -5.28 -20.21
CA ALA A 296 9.54 -6.08 -21.39
C ALA A 296 10.88 -5.67 -22.00
N ALA A 297 11.65 -6.65 -22.46
CA ALA A 297 12.94 -6.41 -23.11
C ALA A 297 12.82 -5.85 -24.55
N THR A 298 11.70 -5.22 -24.89
CA THR A 298 11.39 -4.74 -26.24
C THR A 298 10.81 -3.33 -26.22
N GLU A 299 11.13 -2.53 -27.23
CA GLU A 299 10.53 -1.20 -27.44
C GLU A 299 9.06 -1.26 -27.89
N SER A 300 8.55 -2.44 -28.23
CA SER A 300 7.16 -2.64 -28.65
C SER A 300 6.32 -3.20 -27.51
N PRO A 301 5.04 -2.80 -27.40
CA PRO A 301 4.12 -3.36 -26.41
C PRO A 301 4.07 -4.88 -26.48
N VAL A 302 4.21 -5.55 -25.33
CA VAL A 302 4.10 -7.00 -25.23
C VAL A 302 2.77 -7.40 -24.60
N LYS A 303 2.08 -8.38 -25.20
CA LYS A 303 0.76 -8.83 -24.76
C LYS A 303 0.91 -9.94 -23.72
N VAL A 304 0.52 -9.66 -22.48
CA VAL A 304 0.36 -10.68 -21.43
C VAL A 304 -1.10 -11.04 -21.34
N GLU A 305 -1.41 -12.32 -21.54
CA GLU A 305 -2.78 -12.83 -21.40
C GLU A 305 -3.05 -13.13 -19.93
N VAL A 306 -4.13 -12.56 -19.42
CA VAL A 306 -4.60 -12.69 -18.04
C VAL A 306 -5.85 -13.57 -18.10
N ASP A 307 -5.87 -14.68 -17.33
CA ASP A 307 -7.00 -15.59 -17.10
C ASP A 307 -8.14 -15.44 -18.13
N ASN A 308 -8.23 -16.35 -19.10
CA ASN A 308 -9.03 -16.29 -20.34
C ASN A 308 -10.52 -15.87 -20.24
N ASN A 309 -11.06 -15.60 -19.04
CA ASN A 309 -12.42 -15.12 -18.80
C ASN A 309 -12.53 -13.96 -17.77
N LEU A 310 -11.44 -13.32 -17.39
CA LEU A 310 -11.40 -12.33 -16.31
C LEU A 310 -12.26 -11.08 -16.63
N ALA A 311 -12.14 -10.57 -17.85
CA ALA A 311 -12.87 -9.37 -18.30
C ALA A 311 -14.32 -9.64 -18.72
N THR A 312 -14.60 -10.82 -19.31
CA THR A 312 -15.86 -11.08 -20.03
C THR A 312 -16.93 -11.78 -19.19
N ILE A 313 -16.54 -12.56 -18.17
CA ILE A 313 -17.50 -13.33 -17.35
C ILE A 313 -17.63 -12.74 -15.95
N GLN A 314 -16.57 -12.12 -15.42
CA GLN A 314 -16.48 -11.83 -14.00
C GLN A 314 -16.48 -10.33 -13.67
N ASN A 315 -16.29 -9.45 -14.66
CA ASN A 315 -16.13 -8.00 -14.47
C ASN A 315 -15.04 -7.66 -13.44
N LEU A 316 -13.91 -8.36 -13.49
CA LEU A 316 -12.80 -8.20 -12.54
C LEU A 316 -11.55 -7.60 -13.16
N ALA A 317 -11.60 -7.21 -14.43
CA ALA A 317 -10.48 -6.57 -15.12
C ALA A 317 -10.07 -5.29 -14.39
N GLY A 318 -8.78 -5.21 -14.03
CA GLY A 318 -8.15 -3.96 -13.66
C GLY A 318 -8.05 -3.02 -14.86
N GLU A 319 -7.65 -1.77 -14.62
CA GLU A 319 -7.65 -0.73 -15.66
C GLU A 319 -6.69 -1.02 -16.82
N ASP A 320 -5.63 -1.79 -16.58
CA ASP A 320 -4.65 -2.17 -17.60
C ASP A 320 -5.03 -3.43 -18.38
N VAL A 321 -6.13 -4.09 -18.02
CA VAL A 321 -6.62 -5.29 -18.70
C VAL A 321 -7.72 -4.91 -19.69
N ASN A 322 -7.46 -5.11 -20.98
CA ASN A 322 -8.44 -4.82 -22.03
C ASN A 322 -9.56 -5.88 -22.10
N SER A 323 -10.53 -5.66 -23.01
CA SER A 323 -11.69 -6.55 -23.19
C SER A 323 -11.35 -7.99 -23.62
N ASP A 324 -10.15 -8.21 -24.16
CA ASP A 324 -9.65 -9.53 -24.56
C ASP A 324 -8.86 -10.21 -23.43
N SER A 325 -8.91 -9.65 -22.21
CA SER A 325 -8.13 -10.08 -21.04
C SER A 325 -6.62 -10.05 -21.29
N VAL A 326 -6.15 -8.98 -21.93
CA VAL A 326 -4.73 -8.76 -22.24
C VAL A 326 -4.25 -7.46 -21.61
N VAL A 327 -3.06 -7.52 -21.00
CA VAL A 327 -2.28 -6.34 -20.60
C VAL A 327 -1.24 -6.04 -21.66
N LEU A 328 -1.09 -4.75 -22.00
CA LEU A 328 -0.02 -4.28 -22.86
C LEU A 328 1.12 -3.76 -21.98
N VAL A 329 2.21 -4.51 -21.89
CA VAL A 329 3.41 -4.09 -21.17
C VAL A 329 4.20 -3.15 -22.08
N LEU A 330 4.23 -1.86 -21.73
CA LEU A 330 4.83 -0.77 -22.50
C LEU A 330 6.20 -0.39 -21.97
N GLU A 331 6.29 -0.25 -20.65
CA GLU A 331 7.48 0.19 -19.92
C GLU A 331 7.56 -0.51 -18.55
N PRO A 332 8.70 -0.43 -17.84
CA PRO A 332 8.81 -0.95 -16.49
C PRO A 332 7.88 -0.20 -15.53
N ASP A 333 6.77 -0.81 -15.15
CA ASP A 333 5.74 -0.17 -14.32
C ASP A 333 4.87 -1.18 -13.56
N LEU A 334 3.99 -0.66 -12.70
CA LEU A 334 2.96 -1.38 -11.98
C LEU A 334 1.66 -1.45 -12.81
N TYR A 335 1.24 -2.66 -13.16
CA TYR A 335 0.02 -2.89 -13.93
C TYR A 335 -1.08 -3.47 -13.05
N ARG A 336 -2.26 -2.86 -13.03
CA ARG A 336 -3.44 -3.35 -12.32
C ARG A 336 -4.15 -4.43 -13.13
N ILE A 337 -3.99 -5.67 -12.67
CA ILE A 337 -4.53 -6.87 -13.31
C ILE A 337 -5.98 -7.12 -12.90
N ILE A 338 -6.29 -6.94 -11.61
CA ILE A 338 -7.62 -7.20 -11.04
C ILE A 338 -8.12 -5.96 -10.31
N GLY A 339 -9.40 -5.63 -10.51
CA GLY A 339 -10.14 -4.66 -9.72
C GLY A 339 -11.53 -5.20 -9.37
N SER A 340 -11.78 -5.47 -8.09
CA SER A 340 -13.07 -5.97 -7.59
C SER A 340 -13.70 -5.01 -6.58
N SER A 341 -15.03 -4.94 -6.57
CA SER A 341 -15.76 -4.26 -5.50
C SER A 341 -15.84 -5.10 -4.21
N GLU A 342 -15.67 -6.41 -4.31
CA GLU A 342 -15.76 -7.37 -3.21
C GLU A 342 -14.41 -8.02 -2.94
N PHE A 343 -14.13 -8.35 -1.67
CA PHE A 343 -12.91 -9.07 -1.33
C PHE A 343 -12.95 -10.49 -1.89
N LEU A 344 -11.96 -10.86 -2.70
CA LEU A 344 -11.85 -12.19 -3.29
C LEU A 344 -11.02 -13.06 -2.36
N GLU A 345 -11.60 -14.12 -1.81
CA GLU A 345 -10.89 -15.09 -0.97
C GLU A 345 -10.37 -16.25 -1.83
N SER A 346 -9.09 -16.58 -1.68
CA SER A 346 -8.45 -17.78 -2.22
C SER A 346 -8.74 -18.05 -3.70
N ARG A 347 -8.45 -17.04 -4.51
CA ARG A 347 -8.66 -17.08 -5.94
C ARG A 347 -7.35 -17.33 -6.68
N THR A 348 -7.37 -18.22 -7.66
CA THR A 348 -6.23 -18.44 -8.55
C THR A 348 -6.27 -17.51 -9.77
N LEU A 349 -5.23 -16.71 -9.93
CA LEU A 349 -4.89 -15.98 -11.14
C LEU A 349 -3.96 -16.83 -12.00
N LYS A 350 -4.19 -16.86 -13.32
CA LYS A 350 -3.30 -17.47 -14.30
C LYS A 350 -2.86 -16.44 -15.34
N LEU A 351 -1.57 -16.43 -15.65
CA LEU A 351 -0.98 -15.61 -16.71
C LEU A 351 -0.38 -16.51 -17.78
N THR A 352 -0.54 -16.11 -19.05
CA THR A 352 0.19 -16.68 -20.19
C THR A 352 1.02 -15.57 -20.82
N ILE A 353 2.33 -15.82 -20.89
CA ILE A 353 3.34 -14.79 -20.99
C ILE A 353 4.24 -15.11 -22.18
N PRO A 354 4.39 -14.19 -23.16
CA PRO A 354 5.31 -14.37 -24.28
C PRO A 354 6.76 -14.26 -23.80
N SER A 355 7.71 -14.73 -24.62
CA SER A 355 9.13 -14.68 -24.26
C SER A 355 9.64 -13.23 -24.11
N GLY A 356 10.47 -12.97 -23.11
CA GLY A 356 11.16 -11.69 -22.89
C GLY A 356 10.42 -10.69 -21.99
N VAL A 357 9.29 -11.08 -21.40
CA VAL A 357 8.62 -10.31 -20.33
C VAL A 357 9.33 -10.60 -19.01
N GLU A 358 9.50 -9.56 -18.21
CA GLU A 358 10.10 -9.63 -16.89
C GLU A 358 9.05 -9.30 -15.82
N LEU A 359 9.03 -10.07 -14.73
CA LEU A 359 8.10 -9.90 -13.62
C LEU A 359 8.85 -9.77 -12.30
N ASN A 360 8.52 -8.76 -11.51
CA ASN A 360 9.25 -8.45 -10.28
C ASN A 360 8.45 -8.88 -9.03
N ALA A 361 7.23 -8.39 -8.87
CA ALA A 361 6.39 -8.69 -7.71
C ALA A 361 4.90 -8.52 -8.01
N PHE A 362 4.06 -9.27 -7.29
CA PHE A 362 2.65 -8.93 -7.13
C PHE A 362 2.43 -8.10 -5.88
N THR A 363 1.62 -7.05 -6.00
CA THR A 363 1.12 -6.26 -4.86
C THR A 363 -0.41 -6.20 -4.90
N PHE A 364 -1.04 -5.80 -3.80
CA PHE A 364 -2.46 -6.04 -3.58
C PHE A 364 -3.17 -4.83 -2.96
N GLY A 365 -4.49 -4.74 -3.19
CA GLY A 365 -5.41 -3.81 -2.51
C GLY A 365 -6.60 -4.56 -1.89
N SER A 366 -7.22 -4.00 -0.85
CA SER A 366 -8.28 -4.66 -0.05
C SER A 366 -9.61 -3.93 -0.01
#